data_AF-A0A4R6V7Q4-F1
#
_entry.id   AF-A0A4R6V7Q4-F1
#
_cell.length_a   1.000
_cell.length_b   1.000
_cell.length_c   1.000
_cell.angle_alpha   90.00
_cell.angle_beta   90.00
_cell.angle_gamma   90.00
#
_symmetry.space_group_name_H-M   'P 1'
#
loop_
_entity.id
_entity.type
_entity.pdbx_description
1 polymer ?
#
loop_
_entity_poly.entity_id
_entity_poly.type
_entity_poly.pdbx_seq_one_letter_code
_entity_poly.pdbx_strand_id
1 'polypeptide(L)' 'MIQRGSDKHGPKIDDQMKHEVDGVIKGGHPTRAHEEHEPEPMVDDEGVPATDPRASREDEG' A
#
# COMPACT_ATOMS: atom_id res chain seq x y z
N MET A 1 -17.68 33.38 12.27
CA MET A 1 -17.35 32.07 12.87
C MET A 1 -16.52 31.32 11.83
N ILE A 2 -15.28 30.95 12.14
CA ILE A 2 -14.48 30.11 11.24
C ILE A 2 -14.92 28.67 11.51
N GLN A 3 -15.74 28.13 10.62
CA GLN A 3 -16.09 26.72 10.63
C GLN A 3 -14.79 25.98 10.26
N ARG A 4 -14.12 25.38 11.25
CA ARG A 4 -13.05 24.41 10.97
C ARG A 4 -13.72 23.25 10.27
N GLY A 5 -13.66 23.25 8.94
CA GLY A 5 -14.29 22.29 8.03
C GLY A 5 -13.80 20.88 8.30
N SER A 6 -14.41 20.24 9.29
CA SER A 6 -14.63 18.81 9.23
C SER A 6 -15.96 18.64 8.50
N ASP A 7 -15.97 18.87 7.19
CA ASP A 7 -16.95 18.19 6.33
C ASP A 7 -16.59 16.71 6.45
N LYS A 8 -17.10 16.07 7.51
CA LYS A 8 -17.05 14.63 7.67
C LYS A 8 -17.77 14.09 6.45
N HIS A 9 -17.01 13.58 5.49
CA HIS A 9 -17.56 12.84 4.38
C HIS A 9 -18.57 11.83 4.95
N GLY A 10 -19.76 11.75 4.35
CA GLY A 10 -20.76 10.79 4.81
C GLY A 10 -20.17 9.36 4.76
N PRO A 11 -20.70 8.40 5.53
CA PRO A 11 -20.11 7.05 5.67
C PRO A 11 -19.75 6.38 4.34
N LYS A 12 -20.60 6.58 3.31
CA LYS A 12 -20.38 6.07 1.96
C LYS A 12 -19.14 6.63 1.26
N ILE A 13 -18.85 7.92 1.47
CA ILE A 13 -17.69 8.59 0.86
C ILE A 13 -16.42 8.22 1.64
N ASP A 14 -16.51 8.09 2.97
CA ASP A 14 -15.41 7.55 3.80
C ASP A 14 -15.03 6.14 3.35
N ASP A 15 -16.01 5.27 3.10
CA ASP A 15 -15.74 3.92 2.58
C ASP A 15 -15.05 3.99 1.22
N GLN A 16 -15.50 4.84 0.30
CA GLN A 16 -14.87 5.00 -1.01
C GLN A 16 -13.41 5.45 -0.90
N MET A 17 -13.13 6.49 -0.11
CA MET A 17 -11.77 6.99 0.09
C MET A 17 -10.88 5.95 0.76
N LYS A 18 -11.42 5.17 1.70
CA LYS A 18 -10.70 4.05 2.30
C LYS A 18 -10.30 3.01 1.25
N HIS A 19 -11.19 2.66 0.32
CA HIS A 19 -10.85 1.71 -0.74
C HIS A 19 -9.76 2.24 -1.68
N GLU A 20 -9.77 3.54 -1.99
CA GLU A 20 -8.72 4.19 -2.78
C GLU A 20 -7.37 4.13 -2.08
N VAL A 21 -7.33 4.41 -0.77
CA VAL A 21 -6.10 4.36 0.03
C VAL A 21 -5.63 2.91 0.27
N ASP A 22 -6.54 1.99 0.56
CA ASP A 22 -6.24 0.57 0.77
C ASP A 22 -5.62 -0.06 -0.49
N GLY A 23 -6.05 0.34 -1.69
CA GLY A 23 -5.47 -0.11 -2.95
C GLY A 23 -4.01 0.35 -3.13
N VAL A 24 -3.69 1.56 -2.67
CA VAL A 24 -2.32 2.11 -2.73
C VAL A 24 -1.40 1.44 -1.70
N ILE A 25 -1.89 1.16 -0.48
CA ILE A 25 -1.08 0.57 0.60
C ILE A 25 -0.81 -0.92 0.36
N LYS A 26 -1.80 -1.67 -0.16
CA LYS A 26 -1.65 -3.12 -0.40
C LYS A 26 -0.72 -3.48 -1.57
N GLY A 27 -0.40 -2.52 -2.44
CA GLY A 27 0.51 -2.74 -3.56
C GLY A 27 1.94 -3.08 -3.14
N GLY A 28 2.38 -2.66 -1.94
CA GLY A 28 3.75 -2.90 -1.47
C GLY A 28 4.83 -2.11 -2.23
N HIS A 29 4.46 -1.29 -3.22
CA HIS A 29 5.37 -0.44 -3.99
C HIS A 29 4.77 0.98 -4.18
N PRO A 30 5.61 2.02 -4.39
CA PRO A 30 5.14 3.39 -4.59
C PRO A 30 4.34 3.51 -5.89
N THR A 31 3.02 3.72 -5.81
CA THR A 31 2.11 3.87 -6.98
C THR A 31 2.36 5.11 -7.85
N ARG A 32 3.37 5.91 -7.53
CA ARG A 32 3.77 7.14 -8.24
C ARG A 32 5.13 7.00 -8.94
N ALA A 33 5.95 6.01 -8.61
CA ALA A 33 7.20 5.76 -9.32
C ALA A 33 6.89 5.07 -10.65
N HIS A 34 7.64 5.41 -11.70
CA HIS A 34 7.65 4.58 -12.90
C HIS A 34 8.46 3.31 -12.61
N GLU A 35 8.08 2.18 -13.22
CA GLU A 35 8.72 0.87 -12.99
C GLU A 35 10.25 0.93 -13.19
N GLU A 36 10.75 1.73 -14.15
CA GLU A 36 12.20 1.90 -14.37
C GLU A 36 12.97 2.62 -13.25
N HIS A 37 12.25 3.26 -12.34
CA HIS A 37 12.80 3.98 -11.20
C HIS A 37 12.58 3.23 -9.87
N GLU A 38 11.88 2.11 -9.90
CA GLU A 38 11.70 1.29 -8.70
C GLU A 38 13.00 0.53 -8.38
N PRO A 39 13.42 0.50 -7.10
CA PRO A 39 14.55 -0.34 -6.71
C PRO A 39 14.18 -1.81 -6.87
N GLU A 40 15.10 -2.59 -7.43
CA GLU A 40 14.98 -4.05 -7.50
C GLU A 40 14.74 -4.63 -6.08
N PRO A 41 13.81 -5.60 -5.92
CA PRO A 41 13.52 -6.19 -4.63
C PRO A 41 14.70 -7.01 -4.11
N MET A 42 14.93 -6.98 -2.80
CA MET A 42 15.85 -7.93 -2.16
C MET A 42 15.30 -9.36 -2.35
N VAL A 43 16.19 -10.31 -2.60
CA VAL A 43 15.86 -11.74 -2.75
C VAL A 43 16.46 -12.54 -1.60
N ASP A 44 15.77 -13.61 -1.19
CA ASP A 44 16.31 -14.60 -0.26
C ASP A 44 17.26 -15.60 -0.94
N ASP A 45 17.78 -16.56 -0.16
CA ASP A 45 18.75 -17.57 -0.63
C ASP A 45 18.14 -18.51 -1.70
N GLU A 46 16.81 -18.66 -1.72
CA GLU A 46 16.02 -19.41 -2.69
C GLU A 46 15.63 -18.58 -3.92
N GLY A 47 15.98 -17.29 -3.95
CA GLY A 47 15.71 -16.37 -5.05
C GLY A 47 14.28 -15.84 -5.09
N VAL A 48 13.53 -15.92 -4.00
CA VAL A 48 12.19 -15.34 -3.88
C VAL A 48 12.32 -13.85 -3.52
N PRO A 49 11.66 -12.95 -4.26
CA PRO A 49 11.64 -11.53 -3.92
C PRO A 49 10.94 -11.26 -2.58
N ALA A 50 11.46 -10.33 -1.79
CA ALA A 50 10.86 -9.88 -0.53
C ALA A 50 9.49 -9.21 -0.73
N THR A 51 9.15 -8.80 -1.95
CA THR A 51 7.83 -8.31 -2.33
C THR A 51 6.82 -9.44 -2.59
N ASP A 52 7.26 -10.70 -2.70
CA ASP A 52 6.38 -11.84 -2.88
C ASP A 52 5.71 -12.21 -1.54
N PRO A 53 4.36 -12.32 -1.51
CA PRO A 53 3.64 -12.73 -0.30
C PRO A 53 4.10 -14.07 0.30
N ARG A 54 4.72 -14.94 -0.51
CA ARG A 54 5.29 -16.22 -0.06
C ARG A 54 6.52 -16.02 0.81
N ALA A 55 7.38 -15.05 0.49
CA ALA A 55 8.56 -14.71 1.30
C ALA A 55 8.15 -14.16 2.67
N SER A 56 7.11 -13.31 2.73
CA SER A 56 6.61 -12.75 4.00
C SER A 56 5.95 -13.78 4.93
N ARG A 57 5.66 -14.99 4.46
CA ARG A 57 4.95 -16.03 5.22
C ARG A 57 5.90 -16.96 5.98
N GLU A 58 7.20 -16.85 5.74
CA GLU A 58 8.24 -17.70 6.34
C GLU A 58 8.79 -17.13 7.66
N ASP A 59 8.41 -15.90 8.04
CA ASP A 59 8.82 -15.24 9.28
C ASP A 59 7.89 -15.56 10.49
N GLU A 60 6.78 -16.29 10.28
CA GLU A 60 5.93 -16.80 11.37
C GLU A 60 6.29 -18.26 11.72
N GLY A 61 7.43 -18.46 12.39
CA GLY A 61 7.91 -19.76 12.88
C GLY A 61 8.69 -19.69 14.19
#